data_AF-A0A519JBX6-F1
#
_entry.id   AF-A0A519JBX6-F1
#
_cell.length_a   1.000
_cell.length_b   1.000
_cell.length_c   1.000
_cell.angle_alpha   90.00
_cell.angle_beta   90.00
_cell.angle_gamma   90.00
#
_symmetry.space_group_name_H-M   'P 1'
#
loop_
_entity.id
_entity.type
_entity.pdbx_description
1 polymer ?
#
loop_
_entity_poly.entity_id
_entity_poly.type
_entity_poly.pdbx_seq_one_letter_code
_entity_poly.pdbx_strand_id
1 'polypeptide(L)' 'MVVTLQHYLAVAAILFTLGVFGIFVNRKNVIIILMSVELILLAVNINFVAFS' A
#
# COMPACT_ATOMS: atom_id res chain seq x y z
N MET A 1 3.18 -19.82 -14.82
CA MET A 1 3.28 -19.21 -13.48
C MET A 1 1.86 -18.86 -13.06
N VAL A 2 1.33 -19.51 -12.03
CA VAL A 2 -0.05 -19.28 -11.57
C VAL A 2 0.00 -18.13 -10.58
N VAL A 3 -0.69 -17.03 -10.86
CA VAL A 3 -0.81 -15.92 -9.90
C VAL A 3 -1.80 -16.37 -8.83
N THR A 4 -1.28 -16.69 -7.65
CA THR A 4 -2.08 -17.11 -6.50
C THR A 4 -2.38 -15.93 -5.58
N LEU A 5 -3.34 -16.10 -4.68
CA LEU A 5 -3.72 -15.13 -3.65
C LEU A 5 -2.49 -14.54 -2.90
N GLN A 6 -1.48 -15.37 -2.62
CA GLN A 6 -0.24 -14.96 -1.97
C GLN A 6 0.53 -13.87 -2.72
N HIS A 7 0.47 -13.83 -4.05
CA HIS A 7 1.12 -12.79 -4.85
C HIS A 7 0.44 -11.43 -4.64
N TYR A 8 -0.89 -11.40 -4.60
CA TYR A 8 -1.65 -10.19 -4.31
C TYR A 8 -1.39 -9.68 -2.89
N LEU A 9 -1.37 -10.58 -1.90
CA LEU A 9 -1.04 -10.21 -0.52
C LEU A 9 0.40 -9.66 -0.40
N ALA A 10 1.36 -10.26 -1.10
CA ALA A 10 2.74 -9.78 -1.09
C ALA A 10 2.87 -8.37 -1.68
N VAL A 11 2.21 -8.11 -2.81
CA VAL A 11 2.20 -6.77 -3.43
C VAL A 11 1.50 -5.75 -2.54
N ALA A 12 0.34 -6.10 -1.96
CA ALA A 12 -0.38 -5.23 -1.03
C ALA A 12 0.46 -4.93 0.22
N ALA A 13 1.17 -5.91 0.78
CA ALA A 13 2.07 -5.71 1.92
C ALA A 13 3.24 -4.77 1.58
N ILE A 14 3.86 -4.93 0.41
CA ILE A 14 4.94 -4.04 -0.04
C ILE A 14 4.43 -2.61 -0.19
N LEU A 15 3.30 -2.41 -0.89
CA LEU A 15 2.70 -1.09 -1.05
C LEU A 15 2.33 -0.46 0.29
N PHE A 16 1.74 -1.22 1.21
CA PHE A 16 1.39 -0.74 2.55
C PHE A 16 2.63 -0.29 3.33
N THR A 17 3.70 -1.09 3.35
CA THR A 17 4.95 -0.72 4.05
C THR A 17 5.61 0.53 3.43
N LEU A 18 5.59 0.67 2.10
CA LEU A 18 6.08 1.87 1.42
C LEU A 18 5.25 3.11 1.76
N GLY A 19 3.93 2.99 1.81
CA GLY A 19 3.04 4.08 2.22
C GLY A 19 3.31 4.51 3.67
N VAL A 20 3.43 3.56 4.60
CA VAL A 20 3.78 3.87 6.00
C VAL A 20 5.17 4.50 6.11
N PHE A 21 6.15 3.99 5.36
CA PHE A 21 7.49 4.56 5.33
C PHE A 21 7.51 5.99 4.77
N GLY A 22 6.72 6.26 3.72
CA GLY A 22 6.56 7.59 3.13
C GLY A 22 6.06 8.64 4.13
N ILE A 23 5.11 8.25 5.00
CA ILE A 23 4.63 9.11 6.10
C ILE A 23 5.74 9.41 7.11
N PHE A 24 6.55 8.43 7.46
CA PHE A 24 7.57 8.57 8.50
C PHE A 24 8.79 9.38 8.05
N VAL A 25 9.20 9.22 6.78
CA VAL A 25 10.35 9.92 6.20
C VAL A 25 10.06 11.40 5.97
N ASN A 26 8.88 11.75 5.47
CA ASN A 26 8.58 13.11 4.98
C ASN A 26 7.47 13.81 5.77
N ARG A 27 7.64 13.89 7.09
CA ARG A 27 6.63 14.50 7.99
C ARG A 27 6.44 16.02 7.80
N LYS A 28 7.35 16.69 7.10
CA LYS A 28 7.28 18.14 6.84
C LYS A 28 6.43 18.50 5.62
N ASN A 29 6.23 17.56 4.70
CA ASN A 29 5.51 17.80 3.45
C ASN A 29 4.15 17.14 3.51
N VAL A 30 3.12 17.93 3.80
CA VAL A 30 1.72 17.46 3.88
C VAL A 30 1.28 16.77 2.58
N ILE A 31 1.74 17.27 1.41
CA ILE A 31 1.45 16.65 0.11
C ILE A 31 1.97 15.20 0.05
N ILE A 32 3.17 14.94 0.57
CA ILE A 32 3.76 13.60 0.57
C ILE A 32 3.02 12.68 1.55
N ILE A 33 2.55 13.22 2.68
CA ILE A 33 1.72 12.48 3.63
C ILE A 33 0.40 12.09 2.96
N LEU A 34 -0.28 13.02 2.29
CA LEU A 34 -1.53 12.75 1.58
C LEU A 34 -1.34 11.69 0.48
N MET A 35 -0.27 11.82 -0.32
CA MET A 35 0.07 10.82 -1.35
C MET A 35 0.36 9.44 -0.74
N SER A 36 1.03 9.40 0.41
CA SER A 36 1.31 8.15 1.14
C SER A 36 0.02 7.53 1.70
N VAL A 37 -0.94 8.34 2.14
CA VAL A 37 -2.26 7.87 2.58
C VAL A 37 -3.06 7.28 1.41
N GLU A 38 -3.07 7.93 0.24
CA GLU A 38 -3.70 7.36 -0.96
C GLU A 38 -3.07 6.01 -1.34
N LEU A 39 -1.75 5.90 -1.23
CA LEU A 39 -1.02 4.66 -1.51
C LEU A 39 -1.36 3.53 -0.52
N ILE A 40 -1.55 3.86 0.77
CA ILE A 40 -2.04 2.92 1.79
C ILE A 40 -3.47 2.47 1.47
N LEU A 41 -4.35 3.40 1.11
CA LEU A 41 -5.75 3.10 0.76
C LEU A 41 -5.82 2.19 -0.48
N LEU A 42 -4.95 2.40 -1.47
CA LEU A 42 -4.83 1.54 -2.63
C LEU A 42 -4.39 0.12 -2.25
N ALA A 43 -3.38 -0.03 -1.38
CA ALA A 43 -2.91 -1.33 -0.91
C ALA A 43 -4.01 -2.12 -0.19
N VAL A 44 -4.79 -1.45 0.66
CA VAL A 44 -5.93 -2.06 1.36
C VAL A 44 -7.03 -2.44 0.36
N ASN A 45 -7.29 -1.64 -0.67
CA ASN A 45 -8.27 -1.96 -1.70
C ASN A 45 -7.88 -3.22 -2.50
N ILE A 46 -6.60 -3.35 -2.87
CA ILE A 46 -6.06 -4.56 -3.52
C ILE A 46 -6.29 -5.78 -2.63
N ASN A 47 -6.08 -5.65 -1.32
CA ASN A 47 -6.30 -6.72 -0.37
C ASN A 47 -7.78 -7.14 -0.33
N PHE A 48 -8.71 -6.17 -0.30
CA PHE A 48 -10.15 -6.46 -0.35
C PHE A 48 -10.57 -7.15 -1.64
N VAL A 49 -10.09 -6.70 -2.80
CA VAL A 49 -10.41 -7.33 -4.10
C VAL A 49 -9.82 -8.74 -4.20
N ALA A 50 -8.64 -8.98 -3.62
CA ALA A 50 -8.02 -10.29 -3.61
C ALA A 50 -8.76 -11.32 -2.74
N PHE A 51 -9.47 -10.85 -1.69
CA PHE A 51 -10.27 -11.70 -0.80
C PHE A 51 -11.76 -11.81 -1.20
N SER A 52 -12.19 -11.08 -2.24
CA SER A 52 -13.53 -11.18 -2.84
C SER A 52 -13.60 -12.31 -3.88
#